data_AF-A0A8J5N4P5-F1
#
_entry.id   AF-A0A8J5N4P5-F1
#
_cell.length_a   1.000
_cell.length_b   1.000
_cell.length_c   1.000
_cell.angle_alpha   90.00
_cell.angle_beta   90.00
_cell.angle_gamma   90.00
#
_symmetry.space_group_name_H-M   'P 1'
#
loop_
_entity.id
_entity.type
_entity.pdbx_description
1 polymer ?
#
loop_
_entity_poly.entity_id
_entity_poly.type
_entity_poly.pdbx_seq_one_letter_code
_entity_poly.pdbx_strand_id
1 'polypeptide(L)'
;MGLEVDDDDDVEELVEEHSKELSTEELLELHKEQNETLKRSLTSEESGEEEDKEESRIIPAKDLKDVFFCWSKLSKLAEDYHPDVGSVQKAISV
;
A
#
# COMPACT_ATOMS: atom_id res chain seq x y z
N MET A 1 -10.33 -36.49 30.84
CA MET A 1 -11.50 -36.35 29.95
C MET A 1 -11.00 -36.69 28.56
N GLY A 2 -11.41 -37.83 28.01
CA GLY A 2 -11.12 -38.21 26.62
C GLY A 2 -12.30 -37.79 25.75
N LEU A 3 -12.06 -37.51 24.47
CA LEU A 3 -13.13 -37.44 23.48
C LEU A 3 -13.60 -38.89 23.26
N GLU A 4 -14.88 -39.15 23.50
CA GLU A 4 -15.55 -40.32 22.92
C GLU A 4 -15.74 -40.01 21.43
N VAL A 5 -15.25 -40.91 20.58
CA VAL A 5 -15.33 -40.81 19.12
C VAL A 5 -16.22 -41.96 18.68
N ASP A 6 -17.33 -41.64 18.02
CA ASP A 6 -18.22 -42.58 17.37
C ASP A 6 -17.78 -42.69 15.91
N ASP A 7 -17.04 -43.76 15.60
CA ASP A 7 -16.27 -43.91 14.33
C ASP A 7 -17.09 -43.71 13.05
N ASP A 8 -18.39 -44.00 13.05
CA ASP A 8 -19.25 -43.84 11.87
C ASP A 8 -19.89 -42.44 11.82
N ASP A 9 -20.48 -41.96 12.92
CA ASP A 9 -21.20 -40.67 12.97
C ASP A 9 -20.22 -39.47 12.89
N ASP A 10 -19.08 -39.54 13.59
CA ASP A 10 -18.09 -38.45 13.59
C ASP A 10 -17.39 -38.34 12.23
N VAL A 11 -17.19 -39.46 11.53
CA VAL A 11 -16.59 -39.47 10.19
C VAL A 11 -17.57 -38.93 9.16
N GLU A 12 -18.86 -39.26 9.28
CA GLU A 12 -19.90 -38.75 8.38
C GLU A 12 -20.04 -37.22 8.54
N GLU A 13 -20.01 -36.70 9.76
CA GLU A 13 -20.01 -35.25 10.04
C GLU A 13 -18.79 -34.56 9.40
N LEU A 14 -17.59 -35.12 9.55
CA LEU A 14 -16.37 -34.56 8.98
C LEU A 14 -16.39 -34.53 7.45
N VAL A 15 -16.92 -35.57 6.81
CA VAL A 15 -17.06 -35.64 5.36
C VAL A 15 -18.09 -34.62 4.87
N GLU A 16 -19.21 -34.47 5.57
CA GLU A 16 -20.21 -33.45 5.25
C GLU A 16 -19.68 -32.03 5.41
N GLU A 17 -18.85 -31.75 6.44
CA GLU A 17 -18.22 -30.44 6.62
C GLU A 17 -17.23 -30.13 5.49
N HIS A 18 -16.32 -31.06 5.20
CA HIS A 18 -15.32 -30.89 4.14
C HIS A 18 -15.96 -30.79 2.74
N SER A 19 -17.12 -31.41 2.53
CA SER A 19 -17.86 -31.30 1.26
C SER A 19 -18.35 -29.87 0.94
N LYS A 20 -18.43 -29.01 1.96
CA LYS A 20 -18.85 -27.59 1.83
C LYS A 20 -17.66 -26.67 1.57
N GLU A 21 -16.44 -27.14 1.75
CA GLU A 21 -15.24 -26.37 1.51
C GLU A 21 -14.99 -26.22 0.01
N LEU A 22 -14.46 -25.06 -0.38
CA LEU A 22 -14.06 -24.82 -1.77
C LEU A 22 -12.77 -25.56 -2.06
N SER A 23 -12.69 -26.15 -3.25
CA SER A 23 -11.43 -26.66 -3.77
C SER A 23 -10.42 -25.52 -3.98
N THR A 24 -9.14 -25.88 -4.03
CA THR A 24 -8.06 -24.92 -4.30
C THR A 24 -8.23 -24.21 -5.64
N GLU A 25 -8.80 -24.88 -6.63
CA GLU A 25 -9.09 -24.34 -7.95
C GLU A 25 -10.22 -23.31 -7.90
N GLU A 26 -11.32 -23.61 -7.21
CA GLU A 26 -12.44 -22.68 -7.01
C GLU A 26 -12.01 -21.44 -6.21
N LEU A 27 -11.13 -21.60 -5.21
CA LEU A 27 -10.56 -20.47 -4.47
C LEU A 27 -9.69 -19.55 -5.36
N LEU A 28 -8.90 -20.13 -6.27
CA LEU A 28 -8.09 -19.36 -7.20
C LEU A 28 -8.96 -18.60 -8.21
N GLU A 29 -10.03 -19.23 -8.70
CA GLU A 29 -11.01 -18.58 -9.58
C GLU A 29 -11.72 -17.43 -8.87
N LEU A 30 -12.18 -17.64 -7.64
CA LEU A 30 -12.84 -16.61 -6.83
C LEU A 30 -11.89 -15.43 -6.53
N HIS A 31 -10.64 -15.71 -6.18
CA HIS A 31 -9.63 -14.68 -5.97
C HIS A 31 -9.34 -13.89 -7.26
N LYS A 32 -9.33 -14.56 -8.42
CA LYS A 32 -9.18 -13.90 -9.72
C LYS A 32 -10.39 -13.02 -10.03
N GLU A 33 -11.60 -13.50 -9.83
CA GLU A 33 -12.84 -12.75 -10.05
C GLU A 33 -12.92 -11.51 -9.15
N GLN A 34 -12.59 -11.64 -7.86
CA GLN A 34 -12.53 -10.52 -6.92
C GLN A 34 -11.51 -9.48 -7.37
N ASN A 35 -10.30 -9.91 -7.78
CA ASN A 35 -9.28 -9.00 -8.29
C ASN A 35 -9.68 -8.32 -9.60
N GLU A 36 -10.35 -9.03 -10.51
CA GLU A 36 -10.86 -8.43 -11.75
C GLU A 36 -11.99 -7.45 -11.47
N THR A 37 -12.85 -7.73 -10.49
CA THR A 37 -13.94 -6.84 -10.07
C THR A 37 -13.38 -5.57 -9.43
N LEU A 38 -12.39 -5.68 -8.55
CA LEU A 38 -11.68 -4.53 -7.97
C LEU A 38 -10.94 -3.71 -9.03
N LYS A 39 -10.29 -4.37 -9.99
CA LYS A 39 -9.66 -3.66 -11.11
C LYS A 39 -10.70 -2.93 -11.95
N ARG A 40 -11.82 -3.58 -12.27
CA ARG A 40 -12.92 -2.96 -13.02
C ARG A 40 -13.55 -1.80 -12.26
N SER A 41 -13.75 -1.91 -10.95
CA SER A 41 -14.27 -0.81 -10.12
C SER A 41 -13.30 0.36 -10.14
N LEU A 42 -12.02 0.14 -9.88
CA LEU A 42 -10.98 1.18 -9.94
C LEU A 42 -10.94 1.87 -11.32
N THR A 43 -11.00 1.10 -12.42
CA THR A 43 -10.98 1.66 -13.78
C THR A 43 -12.31 2.30 -14.22
N SER A 44 -13.42 1.89 -13.59
CA SER A 44 -14.76 2.45 -13.86
C SER A 44 -14.96 3.75 -13.10
N GLU A 45 -14.42 3.85 -11.89
CA GLU A 45 -14.31 5.10 -11.12
C GLU A 45 -13.35 6.08 -11.84
N GLU A 46 -12.28 5.57 -12.46
CA GLU A 46 -11.35 6.37 -13.29
C GLU A 46 -11.99 6.93 -14.58
N SER A 47 -13.07 6.31 -15.09
CA SER A 47 -13.76 6.77 -16.32
C SER A 47 -14.95 7.70 -16.07
N GLY A 48 -15.31 7.95 -14.80
CA GLY A 48 -16.58 8.60 -14.44
C GLY A 48 -16.49 9.86 -13.59
N GLU A 49 -15.36 10.15 -12.94
CA GLU A 49 -15.27 11.26 -12.00
C GLU A 49 -14.03 12.13 -12.26
N GLU A 50 -14.30 13.35 -12.72
CA GLU A 50 -13.38 14.48 -12.65
C GLU A 50 -13.12 14.83 -11.16
N GLU A 51 -12.30 14.10 -10.43
CA GLU A 51 -11.71 14.56 -9.15
C GLU A 51 -10.57 13.60 -8.74
N ASP A 52 -9.41 14.16 -8.40
CA ASP A 52 -8.21 13.48 -7.91
C ASP A 52 -7.34 12.68 -8.91
N LYS A 53 -6.86 13.41 -9.93
CA LYS A 53 -5.49 13.25 -10.44
C LYS A 53 -4.44 13.63 -9.38
N GLU A 54 -4.45 12.96 -8.24
CA GLU A 54 -3.23 12.73 -7.47
C GLU A 54 -2.65 11.37 -7.90
N GLU A 55 -2.35 11.25 -9.20
CA GLU A 55 -1.11 10.58 -9.56
C GLU A 55 -0.05 11.23 -8.68
N SER A 56 0.32 10.56 -7.59
CA SER A 56 1.44 10.97 -6.75
C SER A 56 2.54 11.30 -7.74
N ARG A 57 2.92 12.59 -7.86
CA ARG A 57 4.00 12.99 -8.75
C ARG A 57 5.23 12.31 -8.18
N ILE A 58 5.53 11.10 -8.66
CA ILE A 58 6.68 10.34 -8.21
C ILE A 58 7.87 11.11 -8.75
N ILE A 59 8.44 11.98 -7.92
CA ILE A 59 9.62 12.74 -8.27
C ILE A 59 10.75 11.70 -8.42
N PRO A 60 11.40 11.61 -9.58
CA PRO A 60 12.55 10.74 -9.76
C PRO A 60 13.60 11.01 -8.68
N ALA A 61 14.19 9.97 -8.10
CA ALA A 61 15.17 10.11 -7.02
C ALA A 61 16.38 10.99 -7.39
N LYS A 62 16.70 11.08 -8.69
CA LYS A 62 17.71 11.99 -9.22
C LYS A 62 17.30 13.45 -9.00
N ASP A 63 16.08 13.81 -9.39
CA ASP A 63 15.57 15.18 -9.30
C ASP A 63 15.44 15.62 -7.83
N LEU A 64 15.05 14.69 -6.95
CA LEU A 64 15.04 14.91 -5.51
C LEU A 64 16.45 15.18 -4.94
N LYS A 65 17.47 14.42 -5.39
CA LYS A 65 18.87 14.65 -5.01
C LYS A 65 19.38 16.01 -5.47
N ASP A 66 19.00 16.43 -6.68
CA ASP A 66 19.38 17.72 -7.23
C ASP A 66 18.78 18.88 -6.41
N VAL A 67 17.53 18.73 -5.95
CA VAL A 67 16.88 19.68 -5.03
C VAL A 67 17.63 19.77 -3.69
N PHE A 68 17.96 18.63 -3.07
CA PHE A 68 18.72 18.61 -1.80
C PHE A 68 20.12 19.22 -1.95
N PHE A 69 20.77 19.00 -3.09
CA PHE A 69 22.08 19.59 -3.38
C PHE A 69 22.01 21.12 -3.52
N CYS A 70 21.00 21.63 -4.25
CA CYS A 70 20.76 23.06 -4.35
C CYS A 70 20.43 23.68 -2.98
N TRP A 71 19.61 23.02 -2.18
CA TRP A 71 19.30 23.45 -0.82
C TRP A 71 20.56 23.51 0.07
N SER A 72 21.44 22.52 -0.04
CA SER A 72 22.70 22.49 0.71
C SER A 72 23.63 23.66 0.36
N LYS A 73 23.66 24.06 -0.91
CA LYS A 73 24.43 25.24 -1.34
C LYS A 73 23.83 26.54 -0.82
N LEU A 74 22.50 26.68 -0.92
CA LEU A 74 21.78 27.84 -0.42
C LEU A 74 21.94 28.00 1.09
N SER A 75 21.91 26.88 1.81
CA SER A 75 22.15 26.83 3.26
C SER A 75 23.50 27.41 3.63
N LYS A 76 24.58 26.92 3.01
CA LYS A 76 25.94 27.43 3.24
C LYS A 76 26.05 28.92 2.90
N LEU A 77 25.45 29.35 1.79
CA LEU A 77 25.45 30.76 1.42
C LEU A 77 24.73 31.63 2.45
N ALA A 78 23.60 31.16 2.98
CA ALA A 78 22.90 31.89 4.02
C ALA A 78 23.72 31.96 5.32
N GLU A 79 24.40 30.88 5.71
CA GLU A 79 25.28 30.87 6.88
C GLU A 79 26.49 31.79 6.73
N ASP A 80 27.11 31.83 5.54
CA ASP A 80 28.32 32.63 5.29
C ASP A 80 28.04 34.14 5.24
N TYR A 81 26.84 34.56 4.83
CA TYR A 81 26.53 35.97 4.52
C TYR A 81 25.45 36.59 5.41
N HIS A 82 24.66 35.81 6.15
CA HIS A 82 23.64 36.37 7.02
C HIS A 82 24.23 36.79 8.37
N PRO A 83 23.93 38.01 8.87
CA PRO A 83 24.50 38.52 10.12
C PRO A 83 24.04 37.76 11.38
N ASP A 84 22.92 37.03 11.29
CA ASP A 84 22.41 36.17 12.37
C ASP A 84 22.32 34.72 11.88
N VAL A 85 23.40 33.97 12.13
CA VAL A 85 23.52 32.54 11.78
C VAL A 85 22.51 31.69 12.56
N GLY A 86 22.14 32.07 13.79
CA GLY A 86 21.20 31.31 14.61
C GLY A 86 19.78 31.33 14.03
N SER A 87 19.35 32.48 13.52
CA SER A 87 18.08 32.60 12.79
C SER A 87 18.08 31.83 11.47
N VAL A 88 19.22 31.82 10.75
CA VAL A 88 19.38 31.03 9.52
C VAL A 88 19.29 29.54 9.79
N GLN A 89 20.02 29.03 10.79
CA GLN A 89 19.99 27.61 11.12
C GLN A 89 18.60 27.14 11.53
N LYS A 90 17.87 27.95 12.30
CA LYS A 90 16.48 27.65 12.69
C LYS A 90 15.52 27.63 11.50
N ALA A 91 15.76 28.43 10.47
CA ALA A 91 14.93 28.47 9.27
C ALA A 91 15.25 27.33 8.29
N ILE A 92 16.47 26.79 8.33
CA ILE A 92 16.96 25.80 7.36
C ILE A 92 16.95 24.37 7.90
N SER A 93 16.89 24.20 9.22
CA SER A 93 16.62 22.91 9.86
C SER A 93 15.19 22.44 9.55
N VAL A 94 15.08 21.44 8.67
CA VAL A 94 13.85 20.68 8.36
C VAL A 94 13.86 19.37 9.13
#